data_AF-A0A158DZU4-F1
#
_entry.id   AF-A0A158DZU4-F1
#
_cell.length_a   1.000
_cell.length_b   1.000
_cell.length_c   1.000
_cell.angle_alpha   90.00
_cell.angle_beta   90.00
_cell.angle_gamma   90.00
#
_symmetry.space_group_name_H-M   'P 1'
#
loop_
_entity.id
_entity.type
_entity.pdbx_description
1 polymer ?
#
loop_
_entity_poly.entity_id
_entity_poly.type
_entity_poly.pdbx_seq_one_letter_code
_entity_poly.pdbx_strand_id
1 'polypeptide(L)'
;MQLCSAAGTLTANAANGVVLSGGGSAYIKVQGDNVEIGGAGNLILKIIEIKKEGPGSLSMPLPKFNQANVAHNEKFILTDELTGRGLADRAYRIKLPDGKIIEGMTNKLGETSVTKDQVAQGMIFQLKKASGI
;
A
#
# COMPACT_ATOMS: atom_id res chain seq x y z
N MET A 1 4.93 13.59 22.62
CA MET A 1 5.19 12.89 21.34
C MET A 1 6.57 13.31 20.86
N GLN A 2 7.40 12.37 20.40
CA GLN A 2 8.78 12.61 20.00
C GLN A 2 9.08 11.83 18.72
N LEU A 3 9.72 12.47 17.74
CA LEU A 3 10.23 11.84 16.53
C LEU A 3 11.76 11.89 16.58
N CYS A 4 12.42 10.73 16.62
CA CYS A 4 13.88 10.63 16.67
C CYS A 4 14.41 9.53 15.74
N SER A 5 15.65 9.70 15.33
CA SER A 5 16.43 8.70 14.60
C SER A 5 17.76 8.49 15.35
N ALA A 6 18.14 7.23 15.56
CA ALA A 6 19.35 6.87 16.30
C ALA A 6 20.60 6.75 15.41
N ALA A 7 20.42 6.43 14.12
CA ALA A 7 21.52 6.18 13.19
C ALA A 7 21.17 6.47 11.71
N GLY A 8 20.08 7.18 11.43
CA GLY A 8 19.62 7.47 10.08
C GLY A 8 18.88 8.81 9.93
N THR A 9 18.09 8.96 8.88
CA THR A 9 17.35 10.20 8.57
C THR A 9 15.86 10.01 8.85
N LEU A 10 15.22 11.04 9.41
CA LEU A 10 13.76 11.12 9.47
C LEU A 10 13.24 11.82 8.20
N THR A 11 12.62 11.06 7.30
CA THR A 11 12.07 11.58 6.04
C THR A 11 10.54 11.49 6.03
N ALA A 12 9.87 12.60 5.73
CA ALA A 12 8.41 12.65 5.56
C ALA A 12 8.06 12.93 4.09
N ASN A 13 7.29 12.04 3.46
CA ASN A 13 6.82 12.18 2.08
C ASN A 13 5.30 12.08 2.03
N ALA A 14 4.66 12.91 1.22
CA ALA A 14 3.22 12.89 1.01
C ALA A 14 2.88 13.37 -0.41
N ALA A 15 1.84 12.80 -1.02
CA ALA A 15 1.44 13.13 -2.39
C ALA A 15 1.04 14.61 -2.56
N ASN A 16 0.45 15.19 -1.51
CA ASN A 16 -0.14 16.54 -1.57
C ASN A 16 0.63 17.58 -0.73
N GLY A 17 1.75 17.18 -0.11
CA GLY A 17 2.57 18.03 0.74
C GLY A 17 2.60 17.63 2.22
N VAL A 18 3.53 18.23 2.96
CA VAL A 18 3.78 17.97 4.39
C VAL A 18 3.55 19.27 5.17
N VAL A 19 2.84 19.18 6.30
CA VAL A 19 2.59 20.31 7.21
C VAL A 19 3.04 19.95 8.62
N LEU A 20 3.84 20.83 9.23
CA LEU A 20 4.16 20.81 10.65
C LEU A 20 3.46 22.00 11.30
N SER A 21 2.60 21.75 12.29
CA SER A 21 1.87 22.79 13.02
C SER A 21 1.67 22.38 14.48
N GLY A 22 1.37 23.33 15.36
CA GLY A 22 1.14 23.02 16.78
C GLY A 22 0.43 24.13 17.54
N GLY A 23 -0.70 23.78 18.18
CA GLY A 23 -1.40 24.55 19.23
C GLY A 23 -1.96 25.94 18.87
N GLY A 24 -1.51 26.54 17.78
CA GLY A 24 -1.89 27.87 17.30
C GLY A 24 -1.79 27.98 15.78
N SER A 25 -1.61 29.19 15.25
CA SER A 25 -1.60 29.44 13.80
C SER A 25 -0.25 29.25 13.12
N ALA A 26 0.81 28.91 13.85
CA ALA A 26 2.14 28.73 13.28
C ALA A 26 2.26 27.38 12.56
N TYR A 27 2.88 27.39 11.37
CA TYR A 27 3.14 26.19 10.59
C TYR A 27 4.36 26.32 9.67
N ILE A 28 4.84 25.15 9.24
CA ILE A 28 5.77 24.98 8.12
C ILE A 28 5.09 24.03 7.15
N LYS A 29 4.95 24.44 5.89
CA LYS A 29 4.29 23.67 4.83
C LYS A 29 5.22 23.54 3.63
N VAL A 30 5.33 22.33 3.11
CA VAL A 30 6.00 22.02 1.85
C VAL A 30 4.98 21.46 0.88
N GLN A 31 4.75 22.14 -0.24
CA GLN A 31 3.77 21.74 -1.24
C GLN A 31 4.22 22.15 -2.64
N GLY A 32 4.32 21.17 -3.54
CA GLY A 32 4.94 21.38 -4.87
C GLY A 32 6.35 21.93 -4.70
N ASP A 33 6.65 23.01 -5.42
CA ASP A 33 7.95 23.70 -5.36
C ASP A 33 8.03 24.77 -4.26
N ASN A 34 7.00 24.90 -3.42
CA ASN A 34 6.89 25.96 -2.44
C ASN A 34 7.17 25.48 -1.01
N VAL A 35 7.94 26.29 -0.29
CA VAL A 35 8.09 26.20 1.17
C VAL A 35 7.47 27.45 1.79
N GLU A 36 6.52 27.24 2.69
CA GLU A 36 5.78 28.29 3.37
C GLU A 36 5.96 28.17 4.88
N ILE A 37 6.47 29.23 5.50
CA ILE A 37 6.60 29.35 6.96
C ILE A 37 5.71 30.52 7.38
N GLY A 38 4.66 30.23 8.14
CA GLY A 38 3.60 31.20 8.42
C GLY A 38 3.05 31.10 9.83
N GLY A 39 2.36 32.16 10.27
CA GLY A 39 1.70 32.25 11.55
C GLY A 39 1.39 33.70 11.95
N ALA A 40 0.53 33.89 12.94
CA ALA A 40 0.18 35.22 13.44
C ALA A 40 1.24 35.83 14.37
N GLY A 41 2.17 35.00 14.87
CA GLY A 41 3.25 35.43 15.75
C GLY A 41 4.53 35.84 15.01
N ASN A 42 5.61 36.02 15.76
CA ASN A 42 6.90 36.41 15.21
C ASN A 42 7.69 35.20 14.69
N LEU A 43 8.31 35.34 13.50
CA LEU A 43 9.36 34.42 13.04
C LEU A 43 10.71 34.90 13.59
N ILE A 44 11.26 34.17 14.57
CA ILE A 44 12.53 34.53 15.21
C ILE A 44 13.64 33.64 14.63
N LEU A 45 14.58 34.24 13.90
CA LEU A 45 15.76 33.57 13.35
C LEU A 45 17.02 34.05 14.10
N LYS A 46 17.62 33.17 14.91
CA LYS A 46 18.89 33.45 15.61
C LYS A 46 20.04 32.76 14.87
N ILE A 47 20.55 33.40 13.83
CA ILE A 47 21.49 32.79 12.88
C ILE A 47 22.63 33.76 12.53
N ILE A 48 23.75 33.22 12.04
CA ILE A 48 24.91 34.01 11.60
C ILE A 48 24.72 34.50 10.16
N GLU A 49 24.21 33.66 9.25
CA GLU A 49 24.05 34.00 7.83
C GLU A 49 22.81 33.32 7.19
N ILE A 50 22.13 34.06 6.30
CA ILE A 50 21.16 33.50 5.35
C ILE A 50 21.73 33.69 3.94
N LYS A 51 21.98 32.58 3.25
CA LYS A 51 22.39 32.59 1.84
C LYS A 51 21.16 32.38 0.95
N LYS A 52 20.98 33.27 -0.04
CA LYS A 52 19.97 33.14 -1.10
C LYS A 52 20.72 33.00 -2.42
N GLU A 53 20.53 31.86 -3.08
CA GLU A 53 21.08 31.60 -4.41
C GLU A 53 19.95 31.45 -5.43
N GLY A 54 20.31 31.23 -6.70
CA GLY A 54 19.33 30.87 -7.72
C GLY A 54 18.59 29.57 -7.41
N PRO A 55 17.60 29.18 -8.24
CA PRO A 55 16.82 27.97 -8.01
C PRO A 55 17.71 26.74 -7.86
N GLY A 56 17.59 26.06 -6.72
CA GLY A 56 18.21 24.77 -6.46
C GLY A 56 17.15 23.69 -6.38
N SER A 57 17.49 22.46 -6.77
CA SER A 57 16.61 21.30 -6.60
C SER A 57 17.30 20.27 -5.71
N LEU A 58 16.54 19.67 -4.79
CA LEU A 58 16.99 18.56 -3.97
C LEU A 58 16.28 17.29 -4.44
N SER A 59 16.98 16.43 -5.15
CA SER A 59 16.50 15.08 -5.44
C SER A 59 16.92 14.17 -4.30
N MET A 60 15.98 13.84 -3.42
CA MET A 60 16.18 12.73 -2.48
C MET A 60 15.68 11.45 -3.16
N PRO A 61 16.39 10.32 -3.02
CA PRO A 61 15.82 9.05 -3.40
C PRO A 61 14.53 8.88 -2.62
N LEU A 62 13.41 8.70 -3.35
CA LEU A 62 12.15 8.28 -2.75
C LEU A 62 12.47 7.11 -1.82
N PRO A 63 11.93 7.07 -0.58
CA PRO A 63 12.04 5.87 0.22
C PRO A 63 11.57 4.75 -0.68
N LYS A 64 12.48 3.81 -0.97
CA LYS A 64 12.09 2.52 -1.46
C LYS A 64 11.28 1.96 -0.31
N PHE A 65 9.97 2.17 -0.37
CA PHE A 65 9.09 1.15 0.12
C PHE A 65 9.59 -0.06 -0.64
N ASN A 66 10.33 -0.93 0.05
CA ASN A 66 10.19 -2.32 -0.28
C ASN A 66 8.68 -2.47 -0.25
N GLN A 67 8.05 -2.48 -1.43
CA GLN A 67 6.99 -3.42 -1.66
C GLN A 67 7.65 -4.69 -1.15
N ALA A 68 7.44 -4.95 0.14
CA ALA A 68 7.68 -6.26 0.63
C ALA A 68 6.94 -7.07 -0.43
N ASN A 69 7.64 -8.05 -1.01
CA ASN A 69 6.96 -9.28 -1.30
C ASN A 69 6.29 -9.67 0.03
N VAL A 70 5.19 -9.00 0.38
CA VAL A 70 4.20 -9.48 1.31
C VAL A 70 3.76 -10.68 0.53
N ALA A 71 4.31 -11.82 0.91
CA ALA A 71 3.89 -13.08 0.39
C ALA A 71 2.39 -13.14 0.71
N HIS A 72 1.56 -12.73 -0.24
CA HIS A 72 0.13 -12.84 -0.16
C HIS A 72 -0.12 -14.35 -0.16
N ASN A 73 -0.22 -14.94 1.03
CA ASN A 73 -0.73 -16.29 1.23
C ASN A 73 -2.25 -16.27 1.11
N GLU A 74 -2.77 -15.55 0.11
CA GLU A 74 -4.20 -15.44 -0.13
C GLU A 74 -4.64 -16.74 -0.82
N LYS A 75 -5.34 -17.56 -0.03
CA LYS A 75 -6.07 -18.72 -0.53
C LYS A 75 -7.53 -18.32 -0.68
N PHE A 76 -8.17 -18.72 -1.77
CA PHE A 76 -9.62 -18.59 -1.90
C PHE A 76 -10.30 -19.80 -1.26
N ILE A 77 -11.36 -19.55 -0.49
CA ILE A 77 -12.22 -20.60 0.08
C ILE A 77 -13.52 -20.60 -0.72
N LEU A 78 -13.86 -21.73 -1.35
CA LEU A 78 -15.19 -21.92 -1.92
C LEU A 78 -16.14 -22.22 -0.78
N THR A 79 -17.16 -21.39 -0.60
CA THR A 79 -18.19 -21.61 0.42
C THR A 79 -19.54 -21.91 -0.22
N ASP A 80 -20.33 -22.73 0.45
CA ASP A 80 -21.75 -22.91 0.17
C ASP A 80 -22.50 -21.61 0.50
N GLU A 81 -23.30 -21.12 -0.43
CA GLU A 81 -23.95 -19.80 -0.34
C GLU A 81 -25.02 -19.73 0.76
N LEU A 82 -25.63 -20.87 1.10
CA LEU A 82 -26.69 -20.94 2.10
C LEU A 82 -26.13 -21.14 3.53
N THR A 83 -25.06 -21.92 3.65
CA THR A 83 -24.52 -22.34 4.96
C THR A 83 -23.19 -21.69 5.32
N GLY A 84 -22.51 -21.03 4.38
CA GLY A 84 -21.19 -20.44 4.56
C GLY A 84 -20.05 -21.46 4.76
N ARG A 85 -20.33 -22.76 4.67
CA ARG A 85 -19.33 -23.82 4.90
C ARG A 85 -18.43 -24.01 3.69
N GLY A 86 -17.15 -24.25 3.93
CA GLY A 86 -16.18 -24.59 2.89
C GLY A 86 -16.59 -25.86 2.11
N LEU A 87 -16.61 -25.77 0.79
CA LEU A 87 -16.95 -26.87 -0.11
C LEU A 87 -15.71 -27.70 -0.43
N ALA A 88 -15.58 -28.84 0.23
CA ALA A 88 -14.50 -29.79 -0.01
C ALA A 88 -14.60 -30.51 -1.36
N ASP A 89 -13.45 -30.88 -1.91
CA ASP A 89 -13.29 -31.76 -3.08
C ASP A 89 -14.04 -31.29 -4.34
N ARG A 90 -14.15 -29.96 -4.52
CA ARG A 90 -14.79 -29.34 -5.68
C ARG A 90 -13.78 -28.94 -6.73
N ALA A 91 -14.02 -29.39 -7.96
CA ALA A 91 -13.27 -28.95 -9.12
C ALA A 91 -13.57 -27.48 -9.43
N TYR A 92 -12.52 -26.66 -9.52
CA TYR A 92 -12.62 -25.24 -9.81
C TYR A 92 -11.76 -24.86 -11.01
N ARG A 93 -12.13 -23.75 -11.64
CA ARG A 93 -11.36 -23.07 -12.68
C ARG A 93 -11.26 -21.58 -12.34
N ILE A 94 -10.06 -21.03 -12.41
CA ILE A 94 -9.78 -19.61 -12.19
C ILE A 94 -9.17 -19.06 -13.47
N LYS A 95 -9.77 -18.01 -14.02
CA LYS A 95 -9.20 -17.26 -15.14
C LYS A 95 -8.51 -16.02 -14.60
N LEU A 96 -7.21 -15.91 -14.87
CA LEU A 96 -6.38 -14.76 -14.54
C LEU A 96 -6.56 -13.63 -15.56
N PRO A 97 -6.21 -12.37 -15.21
CA PRO A 97 -6.31 -11.23 -16.13
C PRO A 97 -5.47 -11.36 -17.40
N ASP A 98 -4.34 -12.06 -17.33
CA ASP A 98 -3.47 -12.40 -18.46
C ASP A 98 -4.05 -13.49 -19.38
N GLY A 99 -5.25 -14.00 -19.07
CA GLY A 99 -5.93 -15.05 -19.81
C GLY A 99 -5.51 -16.47 -19.41
N LYS A 100 -4.53 -16.65 -18.50
CA LYS A 100 -4.13 -17.96 -18.01
C LYS A 100 -5.24 -18.59 -17.18
N ILE A 101 -5.41 -19.89 -17.34
CA ILE A 101 -6.43 -20.67 -16.62
C ILE A 101 -5.73 -21.60 -15.63
N ILE A 102 -6.16 -21.56 -14.38
CA ILE A 102 -5.75 -22.48 -13.31
C ILE A 102 -6.94 -23.40 -13.02
N GLU A 103 -6.71 -24.71 -13.08
CA GLU A 103 -7.69 -25.70 -12.64
C GLU A 103 -7.17 -26.44 -11.41
N GLY A 104 -8.06 -26.84 -10.52
CA GLY A 104 -7.69 -27.59 -9.33
C GLY A 104 -8.90 -28.15 -8.58
N MET A 105 -8.64 -28.72 -7.42
CA MET A 105 -9.65 -29.24 -6.50
C MET A 105 -9.47 -28.60 -5.13
N THR A 106 -10.57 -28.22 -4.48
CA THR A 106 -10.53 -27.65 -3.13
C THR A 106 -10.20 -28.71 -2.08
N ASN A 107 -9.50 -28.32 -1.01
CA ASN A 107 -9.19 -29.21 0.11
C ASN A 107 -10.41 -29.40 1.04
N LYS A 108 -10.24 -30.17 2.13
CA LYS A 108 -11.31 -30.46 3.12
C LYS A 108 -11.95 -29.22 3.78
N LEU A 109 -11.28 -28.07 3.72
CA LEU A 109 -11.76 -26.79 4.25
C LEU A 109 -12.35 -25.88 3.16
N GLY A 110 -12.42 -26.35 1.91
CA GLY A 110 -12.87 -25.57 0.76
C GLY A 110 -11.79 -24.67 0.16
N GLU A 111 -10.54 -24.75 0.61
CA GLU A 111 -9.45 -23.90 0.12
C GLU A 111 -8.96 -24.36 -1.25
N THR A 112 -8.76 -23.40 -2.15
CA THR A 112 -8.06 -23.60 -3.43
C THR A 112 -6.55 -23.69 -3.23
N SER A 113 -5.85 -24.36 -4.15
CA SER A 113 -4.39 -24.52 -4.11
C SER A 113 -3.62 -23.41 -4.85
N VAL A 114 -4.24 -22.24 -5.04
CA VAL A 114 -3.63 -21.13 -5.81
C VAL A 114 -2.41 -20.58 -5.07
N THR A 115 -1.31 -20.37 -5.81
CA THR A 115 -0.03 -19.93 -5.26
C THR A 115 0.15 -18.41 -5.29
N LYS A 116 1.05 -17.96 -4.40
CA LYS A 116 1.32 -16.60 -3.92
C LYS A 116 1.57 -15.50 -4.98
N ASP A 117 1.91 -15.88 -6.21
CA ASP A 117 2.33 -14.93 -7.25
C ASP A 117 1.20 -14.49 -8.18
N GLN A 118 -0.01 -15.02 -8.01
CA GLN A 118 -1.05 -14.86 -9.02
C GLN A 118 -2.25 -14.03 -8.56
N VAL A 119 -2.25 -13.50 -7.33
CA VAL A 119 -3.39 -12.74 -6.82
C VAL A 119 -3.40 -11.32 -7.39
N ALA A 120 -4.10 -11.18 -8.51
CA ALA A 120 -4.36 -9.92 -9.19
C ALA A 120 -5.85 -9.55 -9.14
N GLN A 121 -6.13 -8.25 -9.12
CA GLN A 121 -7.46 -7.70 -9.36
C GLN A 121 -7.99 -8.17 -10.74
N GLY A 122 -9.22 -8.67 -10.79
CA GLY A 122 -9.89 -9.04 -12.05
C GLY A 122 -9.98 -10.55 -12.37
N MET A 123 -9.84 -11.44 -11.38
CA MET A 123 -10.07 -12.87 -11.60
C MET A 123 -11.55 -13.22 -11.82
N ILE A 124 -11.79 -14.25 -12.63
CA ILE A 124 -13.11 -14.86 -12.80
C ILE A 124 -13.05 -16.32 -12.31
N PHE A 125 -13.92 -16.65 -11.35
CA PHE A 125 -14.08 -18.00 -10.82
C PHE A 125 -15.20 -18.73 -11.54
N GLN A 126 -14.95 -19.99 -11.93
CA GLN A 126 -15.95 -20.87 -12.52
C GLN A 126 -15.92 -22.22 -11.80
N LEU A 127 -17.08 -22.63 -11.31
CA LEU A 127 -17.31 -23.97 -10.78
C LEU A 127 -17.56 -24.92 -11.96
N LYS A 128 -16.81 -26.04 -12.04
CA LYS A 128 -17.17 -27.12 -12.96
C LYS A 128 -18.40 -27.81 -12.40
N LYS A 129 -19.51 -27.77 -13.16
CA LYS A 129 -20.74 -28.50 -12.82
C LYS A 129 -20.39 -29.98 -12.69
N ALA A 130 -20.78 -30.61 -11.58
CA ALA A 130 -20.68 -32.06 -11.46
C ALA A 130 -21.60 -32.68 -12.52
N SER A 131 -21.02 -33.48 -13.42
CA SER A 131 -21.78 -34.36 -14.30
C SER A 131 -22.47 -35.39 -13.43
N GLY A 132 -23.76 -35.18 -13.13
CA GLY A 132 -24.61 -36.16 -12.47
C GLY A 132 -24.81 -37.37 -13.38
N ILE A 133 -24.69 -38.55 -12.77
CA ILE A 133 -25.36 -39.78 -13.22
C ILE A 133 -26.84 -39.64 -12.88
#